data_AF-A0AA87XUF1-F1
#
_entry.id   AF-A0AA87XUF1-F1
#
_cell.length_a   1.000
_cell.length_b   1.000
_cell.length_c   1.000
_cell.angle_alpha   90.00
_cell.angle_beta   90.00
_cell.angle_gamma   90.00
#
_symmetry.space_group_name_H-M   'P 1'
#
loop_
_entity.id
_entity.type
_entity.pdbx_description
1 polymer ?
#
loop_
_entity_poly.entity_id
_entity_poly.type
_entity_poly.pdbx_seq_one_letter_code
_entity_poly.pdbx_strand_id
1 'polypeptide(L)'
;MKKTLTMLLLATLQATATAAGSTVTFSNGQEGWHGLQPLDGNGGSSIDHSLGNDAPSLRTRMENFGVAWSTRDNTDFVRDYTQMGGVTFGIDVSAQSVFFFNREVTRDLVLELRDYDNMTNGLPYTSVWVKVGTLDASKPGWQHLSVTIDDTSATALPAGWGGYGAEDSTGMPYLPSNRTFASVLAGVDEVAFTTYVPGMMFGYTYFDVAVDNISISPVPEPAQGLLLLTGLAGIAALARRRRH
;
A
#
# COMPACT_ATOMS: atom_id res chain seq x y z
N MET A 1 22.74 60.06 19.59
CA MET A 1 23.20 58.76 19.04
C MET A 1 22.74 57.63 19.95
N LYS A 2 21.56 57.04 19.72
CA LYS A 2 21.12 55.82 20.38
C LYS A 2 20.89 54.79 19.29
N LYS A 3 21.71 53.74 19.26
CA LYS A 3 21.68 52.66 18.27
C LYS A 3 20.49 51.75 18.60
N THR A 4 19.45 51.77 17.78
CA THR A 4 18.37 50.77 17.82
C THR A 4 18.84 49.57 17.00
N LEU A 5 19.25 48.50 17.68
CA LEU A 5 19.65 47.24 17.05
C LEU A 5 18.37 46.39 16.87
N THR A 6 17.74 46.50 15.71
CA THR A 6 16.63 45.62 15.33
C THR A 6 17.22 44.32 14.78
N MET A 7 17.41 43.32 15.65
CA MET A 7 17.68 41.94 15.22
C MET A 7 16.36 41.33 14.72
N LEU A 8 16.18 41.31 13.41
CA LEU A 8 15.14 40.51 12.76
C LEU A 8 15.68 39.07 12.68
N LEU A 9 15.34 38.23 13.65
CA LEU A 9 15.63 36.80 13.60
C LEU A 9 14.63 36.15 12.63
N LEU A 10 15.01 36.05 11.35
CA LEU A 10 14.23 35.33 10.35
C LEU A 10 14.51 33.83 10.50
N ALA A 11 13.80 33.17 11.41
CA ALA A 11 13.80 31.71 11.48
C ALA A 11 12.99 31.18 10.29
N THR A 12 13.67 30.78 9.22
CA THR A 12 13.06 30.01 8.14
C THR A 12 12.69 28.63 8.69
N LEU A 13 11.44 28.47 9.12
CA LEU A 13 10.83 27.16 9.29
C LEU A 13 10.75 26.52 7.90
N GLN A 14 11.74 25.70 7.54
CA GLN A 14 11.56 24.69 6.51
C GLN A 14 10.64 23.62 7.11
N ALA A 15 9.33 23.84 7.01
CA ALA A 15 8.40 22.74 7.10
C ALA A 15 8.67 21.86 5.87
N THR A 16 9.35 20.73 6.05
CA THR A 16 9.36 19.68 5.03
C THR A 16 7.91 19.25 4.88
N ALA A 17 7.28 19.61 3.77
CA ALA A 17 5.96 19.12 3.43
C ALA A 17 6.11 17.61 3.20
N THR A 18 5.65 16.81 4.16
CA THR A 18 5.48 15.38 3.93
C THR A 18 4.44 15.22 2.83
N ALA A 19 4.74 14.37 1.84
CA ALA A 19 3.81 14.09 0.77
C ALA A 19 2.47 13.63 1.38
N ALA A 20 1.35 14.29 1.03
CA ALA A 20 0.06 13.88 1.56
C ALA A 20 -0.23 12.42 1.17
N GLY A 21 -0.96 11.71 2.04
CA GLY A 21 -1.51 10.41 1.68
C GLY A 21 -2.52 10.54 0.54
N SER A 22 -2.80 9.43 -0.14
CA SER A 22 -3.81 9.31 -1.19
C SER A 22 -4.74 8.15 -0.87
N THR A 23 -6.02 8.30 -1.22
CA THR A 23 -7.06 7.27 -1.06
C THR A 23 -7.90 7.23 -2.33
N VAL A 24 -8.06 6.04 -2.89
CA VAL A 24 -8.91 5.74 -4.04
C VAL A 24 -10.22 5.15 -3.54
N THR A 25 -11.32 5.79 -3.91
CA THR A 25 -12.70 5.45 -3.47
C THR A 25 -13.58 5.00 -4.63
N PHE A 26 -13.00 4.87 -5.82
CA PHE A 26 -13.67 4.51 -7.06
C PHE A 26 -14.84 5.41 -7.48
N SER A 27 -14.98 6.57 -6.85
CA SER A 27 -16.05 7.55 -7.15
C SER A 27 -15.92 8.13 -8.55
N ASN A 28 -14.69 8.13 -9.10
CA ASN A 28 -14.38 8.64 -10.44
C ASN A 28 -13.96 7.51 -11.40
N GLY A 29 -14.49 6.30 -11.20
CA GLY A 29 -14.15 5.13 -11.98
C GLY A 29 -12.97 4.37 -11.37
N GLN A 30 -12.08 3.83 -12.19
CA GLN A 30 -10.99 2.97 -11.72
C GLN A 30 -9.84 3.72 -11.01
N GLU A 31 -9.67 5.02 -11.27
CA GLU A 31 -8.64 5.85 -10.61
C GLU A 31 -7.23 5.22 -10.68
N GLY A 32 -6.92 4.59 -11.82
CA GLY A 32 -5.65 3.90 -12.09
C GLY A 32 -5.50 2.51 -11.47
N TRP A 33 -6.52 2.00 -10.77
CA TRP A 33 -6.56 0.65 -10.22
C TRP A 33 -7.36 -0.30 -11.09
N HIS A 34 -6.80 -1.48 -11.31
CA HIS A 34 -7.39 -2.49 -12.17
C HIS A 34 -7.51 -3.81 -11.41
N GLY A 35 -8.63 -4.49 -11.63
CA GLY A 35 -8.78 -5.89 -11.22
C GLY A 35 -8.70 -6.82 -12.42
N LEU A 36 -8.60 -8.12 -12.16
CA LEU A 36 -8.41 -9.12 -13.20
C LEU A 36 -9.66 -9.30 -14.08
N GLN A 37 -9.41 -9.61 -15.36
CA GLN A 37 -10.42 -10.03 -16.32
C GLN A 37 -10.08 -11.46 -16.76
N PRO A 38 -11.01 -12.43 -16.64
CA PRO A 38 -10.74 -13.81 -17.07
C PRO A 38 -10.68 -13.90 -18.59
N LEU A 39 -9.86 -14.82 -19.11
CA LEU A 39 -9.64 -14.99 -20.56
C LEU A 39 -10.89 -15.44 -21.32
N ASP A 40 -11.81 -16.13 -20.65
CA ASP A 40 -13.06 -16.59 -21.23
C ASP A 40 -14.14 -15.49 -21.27
N GLY A 41 -13.87 -14.32 -20.71
CA GLY A 41 -14.79 -13.18 -20.61
C GLY A 41 -15.95 -13.37 -19.63
N ASN A 42 -15.96 -14.46 -18.84
CA ASN A 42 -17.05 -14.74 -17.90
C ASN A 42 -16.77 -14.12 -16.53
N GLY A 43 -17.29 -12.92 -16.32
CA GLY A 43 -17.10 -12.17 -15.09
C GLY A 43 -15.90 -11.22 -15.16
N GLY A 44 -15.24 -11.00 -14.03
CA GLY A 44 -14.10 -10.10 -13.90
C GLY A 44 -14.36 -8.98 -12.90
N SER A 45 -13.53 -7.94 -12.98
CA SER A 45 -13.61 -6.77 -12.10
C SER A 45 -14.32 -5.59 -12.77
N SER A 46 -15.25 -4.97 -12.06
CA SER A 46 -15.98 -3.78 -12.51
C SER A 46 -16.33 -2.87 -11.35
N ILE A 47 -16.56 -1.59 -11.61
CA ILE A 47 -17.07 -0.65 -10.61
C ILE A 47 -18.51 -1.03 -10.26
N ASP A 48 -18.78 -1.27 -8.98
CA ASP A 48 -20.10 -1.54 -8.44
C ASP A 48 -20.59 -0.30 -7.68
N HIS A 49 -21.57 0.40 -8.25
CA HIS A 49 -22.17 1.59 -7.63
C HIS A 49 -23.22 1.24 -6.55
N SER A 50 -23.54 -0.05 -6.37
CA SER A 50 -24.52 -0.52 -5.40
C SER A 50 -23.88 -1.14 -4.15
N LEU A 51 -22.56 -1.38 -4.18
CA LEU A 51 -21.78 -1.94 -3.09
C LEU A 51 -20.56 -1.05 -2.84
N GLY A 52 -20.30 -0.72 -1.57
CA GLY A 52 -19.35 0.34 -1.26
C GLY A 52 -19.19 0.61 0.23
N ASN A 53 -18.08 1.24 0.63
CA ASN A 53 -17.86 1.77 1.98
C ASN A 53 -17.86 3.31 1.91
N ASP A 54 -19.06 3.90 1.82
CA ASP A 54 -19.35 5.32 1.58
C ASP A 54 -19.10 5.83 0.13
N ALA A 55 -18.52 5.02 -0.75
CA ALA A 55 -18.28 5.29 -2.16
C ALA A 55 -18.47 4.01 -3.02
N PRO A 56 -18.50 4.07 -4.38
CA PRO A 56 -18.52 2.86 -5.19
C PRO A 56 -17.32 1.94 -4.90
N SER A 57 -17.43 0.64 -5.19
CA SER A 57 -16.31 -0.31 -5.01
C SER A 57 -15.82 -0.89 -6.32
N LEU A 58 -14.59 -1.41 -6.33
CA LEU A 58 -14.10 -2.28 -7.40
C LEU A 58 -14.40 -3.74 -7.05
N ARG A 59 -15.43 -4.30 -7.66
CA ARG A 59 -15.92 -5.65 -7.38
C ARG A 59 -15.46 -6.65 -8.41
N THR A 60 -14.89 -7.75 -7.95
CA THR A 60 -14.43 -8.89 -8.75
C THR A 60 -15.38 -10.06 -8.56
N ARG A 61 -16.01 -10.51 -9.65
CA ARG A 61 -16.86 -11.71 -9.71
C ARG A 61 -16.38 -12.64 -10.81
N MET A 62 -15.63 -13.68 -10.47
CA MET A 62 -15.10 -14.62 -11.46
C MET A 62 -14.63 -15.92 -10.83
N GLU A 63 -14.47 -16.96 -11.64
CA GLU A 63 -13.74 -18.16 -11.27
C GLU A 63 -12.32 -18.09 -11.83
N ASN A 64 -11.30 -18.19 -10.96
CA ASN A 64 -9.90 -18.11 -11.37
C ASN A 64 -8.99 -18.77 -10.30
N PHE A 65 -7.68 -18.88 -10.56
CA PHE A 65 -6.71 -19.35 -9.56
C PHE A 65 -6.53 -18.35 -8.41
N GLY A 66 -6.78 -17.07 -8.66
CA GLY A 66 -6.68 -16.00 -7.68
C GLY A 66 -7.24 -14.70 -8.22
N VAL A 67 -7.26 -13.69 -7.36
CA VAL A 67 -7.67 -12.32 -7.69
C VAL A 67 -6.53 -11.35 -7.38
N ALA A 68 -6.49 -10.25 -8.10
CA ALA A 68 -5.58 -9.15 -7.85
C ALA A 68 -6.28 -7.83 -8.16
N TRP A 69 -5.93 -6.81 -7.39
CA TRP A 69 -6.22 -5.41 -7.65
C TRP A 69 -4.88 -4.68 -7.63
N SER A 70 -4.49 -4.10 -8.74
CA SER A 70 -3.18 -3.48 -8.88
C SER A 70 -3.19 -2.19 -9.67
N THR A 71 -2.13 -1.42 -9.53
CA THR A 71 -1.89 -0.20 -10.29
C THR A 71 -0.44 -0.14 -10.74
N ARG A 72 -0.24 0.28 -12.00
CA ARG A 72 1.06 0.59 -12.61
C ARG A 72 1.21 2.05 -13.01
N ASP A 73 0.09 2.77 -13.07
CA ASP A 73 0.02 4.10 -13.67
C ASP A 73 -0.44 5.18 -12.67
N ASN A 74 -0.98 4.79 -11.51
CA ASN A 74 -1.35 5.76 -10.47
C ASN A 74 -0.09 6.23 -9.73
N THR A 75 0.37 7.43 -10.06
CA THR A 75 1.61 8.03 -9.51
C THR A 75 1.56 8.36 -8.02
N ASP A 76 0.37 8.36 -7.41
CA ASP A 76 0.27 8.45 -5.95
C ASP A 76 0.70 7.13 -5.29
N PHE A 77 0.63 6.00 -6.01
CA PHE A 77 1.05 4.71 -5.51
C PHE A 77 2.39 4.30 -6.12
N VAL A 78 2.57 4.38 -7.43
CA VAL A 78 3.79 3.95 -8.11
C VAL A 78 4.85 5.05 -8.04
N ARG A 79 5.82 4.88 -7.14
CA ARG A 79 6.89 5.86 -6.85
C ARG A 79 8.05 5.23 -6.06
N ASP A 80 9.16 5.96 -5.95
CA ASP A 80 10.27 5.64 -5.06
C ASP A 80 9.86 5.89 -3.58
N TYR A 81 9.66 4.81 -2.82
CA TYR A 81 9.31 4.91 -1.40
C TYR A 81 10.50 5.19 -0.48
N THR A 82 11.74 5.05 -0.96
CA THR A 82 12.94 5.34 -0.15
C THR A 82 13.08 6.83 0.18
N GLN A 83 12.30 7.68 -0.50
CA GLN A 83 12.16 9.11 -0.19
C GLN A 83 11.28 9.37 1.06
N MET A 84 10.72 8.34 1.68
CA MET A 84 9.86 8.42 2.87
C MET A 84 10.53 7.73 4.06
N GLY A 85 10.41 8.25 5.28
CA GLY A 85 10.89 7.53 6.46
C GLY A 85 10.16 6.20 6.69
N GLY A 86 8.83 6.23 6.53
CA GLY A 86 7.95 5.06 6.58
C GLY A 86 6.67 5.31 5.78
N VAL A 87 5.95 4.23 5.44
CA VAL A 87 4.73 4.30 4.61
C VAL A 87 3.73 3.24 5.05
N THR A 88 2.46 3.60 5.11
CA THR A 88 1.34 2.69 5.38
C THR A 88 0.49 2.52 4.14
N PHE A 89 0.20 1.28 3.79
CA PHE A 89 -0.76 0.89 2.77
C PHE A 89 -2.02 0.34 3.42
N GLY A 90 -3.18 0.67 2.85
CA GLY A 90 -4.48 0.20 3.33
C GLY A 90 -5.40 -0.19 2.19
N ILE A 91 -6.33 -1.09 2.49
CA ILE A 91 -7.41 -1.51 1.59
C ILE A 91 -8.62 -1.93 2.42
N ASP A 92 -9.81 -1.47 2.03
CA ASP A 92 -11.05 -2.03 2.56
C ASP A 92 -11.50 -3.18 1.68
N VAL A 93 -11.86 -4.30 2.30
CA VAL A 93 -12.32 -5.50 1.58
C VAL A 93 -13.65 -5.98 2.10
N SER A 94 -14.50 -6.46 1.20
CA SER A 94 -15.72 -7.20 1.52
C SER A 94 -15.78 -8.47 0.67
N ALA A 95 -15.54 -9.62 1.29
CA ALA A 95 -15.67 -10.91 0.64
C ALA A 95 -17.10 -11.42 0.80
N GLN A 96 -17.84 -11.52 -0.32
CA GLN A 96 -19.19 -12.07 -0.34
C GLN A 96 -19.16 -13.59 -0.53
N SER A 97 -18.20 -14.09 -1.31
CA SER A 97 -17.93 -15.51 -1.48
C SER A 97 -16.49 -15.74 -1.92
N VAL A 98 -15.88 -16.80 -1.38
CA VAL A 98 -14.62 -17.36 -1.85
C VAL A 98 -14.81 -18.88 -1.84
N PHE A 99 -15.32 -19.41 -2.95
CA PHE A 99 -15.89 -20.75 -3.01
C PHE A 99 -14.97 -21.71 -3.76
N PHE A 100 -14.58 -22.79 -3.09
CA PHE A 100 -13.64 -23.78 -3.61
C PHE A 100 -14.08 -25.19 -3.20
N PHE A 101 -14.17 -26.11 -4.17
CA PHE A 101 -14.63 -27.49 -3.94
C PHE A 101 -15.90 -27.59 -3.09
N ASN A 102 -16.96 -26.92 -3.55
CA ASN A 102 -18.29 -26.97 -2.96
C ASN A 102 -18.39 -26.48 -1.50
N ARG A 103 -17.49 -25.58 -1.08
CA ARG A 103 -17.51 -24.93 0.23
C ARG A 103 -16.88 -23.55 0.18
N GLU A 104 -17.29 -22.68 1.09
CA GLU A 104 -16.58 -21.44 1.38
C GLU A 104 -15.21 -21.76 2.00
N VAL A 105 -14.19 -21.04 1.54
CA VAL A 105 -12.82 -21.15 2.04
C VAL A 105 -12.27 -19.74 2.26
N THR A 106 -11.14 -19.67 2.97
CA THR A 106 -10.40 -18.42 3.10
C THR A 106 -9.26 -18.36 2.10
N ARG A 107 -8.87 -17.14 1.73
CA ARG A 107 -7.67 -16.87 0.90
C ARG A 107 -6.87 -15.75 1.54
N ASP A 108 -5.57 -15.93 1.63
CA ASP A 108 -4.68 -14.87 2.09
C ASP A 108 -4.70 -13.72 1.10
N LEU A 109 -4.66 -12.50 1.63
CA LEU A 109 -4.46 -11.29 0.85
C LEU A 109 -3.08 -10.74 1.19
N VAL A 110 -2.26 -10.55 0.17
CA VAL A 110 -0.93 -9.96 0.29
C VAL A 110 -0.89 -8.61 -0.41
N LEU A 111 -0.11 -7.69 0.16
CA LEU A 111 0.45 -6.57 -0.57
C LEU A 111 1.76 -7.05 -1.21
N GLU A 112 1.91 -6.81 -2.50
CA GLU A 112 3.13 -7.09 -3.26
C GLU A 112 3.56 -5.81 -4.00
N LEU A 113 4.82 -5.45 -3.83
CA LEU A 113 5.46 -4.30 -4.48
C LEU A 113 6.46 -4.84 -5.51
N ARG A 114 6.17 -4.64 -6.79
CA ARG A 114 6.92 -5.26 -7.91
C ARG A 114 7.78 -4.24 -8.63
N ASP A 115 8.97 -4.68 -9.00
CA ASP A 115 9.97 -3.96 -9.78
C ASP A 115 10.27 -4.79 -11.05
N TYR A 116 9.90 -4.23 -12.20
CA TYR A 116 10.07 -4.85 -13.51
C TYR A 116 11.38 -4.45 -14.19
N ASP A 117 12.04 -3.39 -13.72
CA ASP A 117 13.31 -2.91 -14.30
C ASP A 117 14.50 -3.81 -13.92
N ASN A 118 14.41 -4.49 -12.79
CA ASN A 118 15.50 -5.28 -12.23
C ASN A 118 15.12 -6.77 -12.13
N MET A 119 14.57 -7.32 -13.21
CA MET A 119 14.32 -8.75 -13.37
C MET A 119 15.62 -9.55 -13.21
N THR A 120 15.54 -10.67 -12.49
CA THR A 120 16.67 -11.59 -12.33
C THR A 120 16.20 -13.02 -12.55
N ASN A 121 17.13 -13.91 -12.92
CA ASN A 121 16.90 -15.35 -13.02
C ASN A 121 15.75 -15.78 -13.96
N GLY A 122 15.43 -14.96 -14.97
CA GLY A 122 14.36 -15.25 -15.94
C GLY A 122 12.93 -15.11 -15.39
N LEU A 123 12.78 -14.59 -14.16
CA LEU A 123 11.49 -14.27 -13.56
C LEU A 123 10.99 -12.91 -14.04
N PRO A 124 9.66 -12.70 -14.13
CA PRO A 124 9.06 -11.53 -14.77
C PRO A 124 9.27 -10.21 -14.02
N TYR A 125 9.64 -10.27 -12.73
CA TYR A 125 9.93 -9.11 -11.88
C TYR A 125 10.67 -9.56 -10.62
N THR A 126 11.22 -8.60 -9.87
CA THR A 126 11.60 -8.77 -8.46
C THR A 126 10.53 -8.13 -7.59
N SER A 127 10.19 -8.71 -6.44
CA SER A 127 9.20 -8.10 -5.54
C SER A 127 9.50 -8.34 -4.06
N VAL A 128 8.87 -7.51 -3.23
CA VAL A 128 8.72 -7.75 -1.79
C VAL A 128 7.25 -7.80 -1.46
N TRP A 129 6.85 -8.70 -0.56
CA TRP A 129 5.45 -8.94 -0.28
C TRP A 129 5.20 -9.23 1.19
N VAL A 130 3.98 -8.99 1.65
CA VAL A 130 3.56 -9.22 3.03
C VAL A 130 2.08 -9.56 3.07
N LYS A 131 1.69 -10.48 3.94
CA LYS A 131 0.29 -10.76 4.22
C LYS A 131 -0.34 -9.59 4.96
N VAL A 132 -1.33 -8.95 4.36
CA VAL A 132 -2.11 -7.86 4.98
C VAL A 132 -3.37 -8.38 5.68
N GLY A 133 -3.85 -9.55 5.28
CA GLY A 133 -5.03 -10.16 5.88
C GLY A 133 -5.50 -11.39 5.13
N THR A 134 -6.80 -11.64 5.21
CA THR A 134 -7.44 -12.83 4.63
C THR A 134 -8.83 -12.44 4.14
N LEU A 135 -9.17 -12.85 2.93
CA LEU A 135 -10.52 -12.81 2.38
C LEU A 135 -11.33 -13.96 2.99
N ASP A 136 -12.38 -13.61 3.73
CA ASP A 136 -13.18 -14.53 4.53
C ASP A 136 -14.65 -14.14 4.47
N ALA A 137 -15.44 -14.88 3.69
CA ALA A 137 -16.86 -14.63 3.51
C ALA A 137 -17.70 -14.87 4.78
N SER A 138 -17.13 -15.49 5.82
CA SER A 138 -17.81 -15.61 7.12
C SER A 138 -17.78 -14.33 7.94
N LYS A 139 -16.96 -13.33 7.56
CA LYS A 139 -16.88 -12.03 8.21
C LYS A 139 -17.77 -11.03 7.48
N PRO A 140 -18.92 -10.65 8.07
CA PRO A 140 -19.84 -9.75 7.40
C PRO A 140 -19.28 -8.32 7.32
N GLY A 141 -19.63 -7.62 6.25
CA GLY A 141 -19.33 -6.19 6.07
C GLY A 141 -17.96 -5.90 5.47
N TRP A 142 -17.53 -4.65 5.62
CA TRP A 142 -16.24 -4.15 5.17
C TRP A 142 -15.18 -4.33 6.25
N GLN A 143 -13.99 -4.74 5.85
CA GLN A 143 -12.83 -4.90 6.72
C GLN A 143 -11.70 -3.99 6.22
N HIS A 144 -11.20 -3.13 7.10
CA HIS A 144 -9.99 -2.37 6.83
C HIS A 144 -8.76 -3.24 7.11
N LEU A 145 -7.95 -3.47 6.09
CA LEU A 145 -6.68 -4.19 6.16
C LEU A 145 -5.54 -3.22 5.86
N SER A 146 -4.45 -3.29 6.61
CA SER A 146 -3.31 -2.39 6.39
C SER A 146 -1.99 -3.01 6.82
N VAL A 147 -0.92 -2.45 6.27
CA VAL A 147 0.45 -2.76 6.66
C VAL A 147 1.30 -1.50 6.61
N THR A 148 2.22 -1.38 7.57
CA THR A 148 3.18 -0.29 7.65
C THR A 148 4.58 -0.82 7.39
N ILE A 149 5.31 -0.10 6.53
CA ILE A 149 6.76 -0.19 6.40
C ILE A 149 7.33 0.92 7.28
N ASP A 150 7.88 0.55 8.42
CA ASP A 150 8.40 1.53 9.40
C ASP A 150 9.70 2.20 8.95
N ASP A 151 10.52 1.49 8.16
CA ASP A 151 11.79 1.97 7.62
C ASP A 151 11.93 1.53 6.15
N THR A 152 11.75 2.47 5.23
CA THR A 152 11.87 2.20 3.79
C THR A 152 13.32 2.09 3.32
N SER A 153 14.28 2.48 4.16
CA SER A 153 15.71 2.40 3.89
C SER A 153 16.33 1.06 4.32
N ALA A 154 15.54 0.19 4.95
CA ALA A 154 15.97 -1.11 5.42
C ALA A 154 16.55 -1.96 4.29
N THR A 155 17.72 -2.54 4.53
CA THR A 155 18.40 -3.40 3.55
C THR A 155 17.93 -4.86 3.62
N ALA A 156 17.70 -5.36 4.83
CA ALA A 156 17.12 -6.69 5.06
C ALA A 156 15.59 -6.66 4.94
N LEU A 157 14.99 -7.81 4.64
CA LEU A 157 13.53 -7.97 4.72
C LEU A 157 13.06 -7.80 6.17
N PRO A 158 12.09 -6.92 6.45
CA PRO A 158 11.47 -6.84 7.76
C PRO A 158 10.76 -8.16 8.11
N ALA A 159 10.54 -8.40 9.41
CA ALA A 159 9.82 -9.60 9.85
C ALA A 159 8.43 -9.68 9.21
N GLY A 160 8.07 -10.87 8.70
CA GLY A 160 6.79 -11.09 8.01
C GLY A 160 6.78 -10.74 6.52
N TRP A 161 7.83 -10.08 6.01
CA TRP A 161 7.98 -9.83 4.58
C TRP A 161 8.70 -10.99 3.89
N GLY A 162 8.20 -11.35 2.71
CA GLY A 162 8.84 -12.26 1.78
C GLY A 162 9.46 -11.51 0.61
N GLY A 163 10.35 -12.20 -0.10
CA GLY A 163 10.96 -11.73 -1.33
C GLY A 163 10.67 -12.64 -2.50
N TYR A 164 10.75 -12.10 -3.70
CA TYR A 164 10.63 -12.82 -4.96
C TYR A 164 11.63 -12.26 -5.98
N GLY A 165 12.09 -13.09 -6.91
CA GLY A 165 13.11 -12.76 -7.91
C GLY A 165 14.19 -13.84 -8.04
N ALA A 166 14.24 -14.79 -7.11
CA ALA A 166 15.00 -16.02 -7.22
C ALA A 166 14.23 -17.17 -6.53
N GLU A 167 14.61 -18.40 -6.82
CA GLU A 167 14.04 -19.61 -6.21
C GLU A 167 15.15 -20.51 -5.69
N ASP A 168 14.95 -21.13 -4.53
CA ASP A 168 15.90 -22.08 -3.97
C ASP A 168 15.79 -23.44 -4.68
N SER A 169 16.58 -24.44 -4.24
CA SER A 169 16.55 -25.78 -4.82
C SER A 169 15.20 -26.50 -4.69
N THR A 170 14.30 -25.99 -3.86
CA THR A 170 12.95 -26.53 -3.65
C THR A 170 11.86 -25.72 -4.37
N GLY A 171 12.25 -24.67 -5.10
CA GLY A 171 11.31 -23.76 -5.78
C GLY A 171 10.70 -22.71 -4.86
N MET A 172 11.21 -22.57 -3.63
CA MET A 172 10.70 -21.53 -2.72
C MET A 172 11.30 -20.17 -3.10
N PRO A 173 10.47 -19.13 -3.28
CA PRO A 173 10.97 -17.84 -3.71
C PRO A 173 11.71 -17.13 -2.58
N TYR A 174 12.73 -16.38 -2.96
CA TYR A 174 13.46 -15.50 -2.05
C TYR A 174 13.91 -14.22 -2.79
N LEU A 175 14.29 -13.20 -2.02
CA LEU A 175 14.86 -11.98 -2.58
C LEU A 175 16.30 -12.25 -3.04
N PRO A 176 16.66 -12.04 -4.32
CA PRO A 176 18.01 -12.26 -4.82
C PRO A 176 19.08 -11.56 -3.98
N SER A 177 20.26 -12.18 -3.83
CA SER A 177 21.33 -11.64 -2.96
C SER A 177 21.93 -10.31 -3.42
N ASN A 178 21.72 -9.93 -4.68
CA ASN A 178 22.08 -8.63 -5.24
C ASN A 178 20.98 -7.57 -5.06
N ARG A 179 19.89 -7.90 -4.36
CA ARG A 179 18.76 -7.03 -4.07
C ARG A 179 18.57 -6.89 -2.57
N THR A 180 18.10 -5.72 -2.17
CA THR A 180 17.71 -5.37 -0.80
C THR A 180 16.26 -4.94 -0.78
N PHE A 181 15.64 -4.93 0.40
CA PHE A 181 14.27 -4.43 0.57
C PHE A 181 14.14 -2.99 0.05
N ALA A 182 14.98 -2.08 0.51
CA ALA A 182 15.05 -0.70 0.01
C ALA A 182 15.29 -0.61 -1.51
N SER A 183 16.11 -1.50 -2.11
CA SER A 183 16.33 -1.46 -3.55
C SER A 183 15.09 -1.80 -4.36
N VAL A 184 14.18 -2.61 -3.83
CA VAL A 184 12.89 -2.89 -4.49
C VAL A 184 11.94 -1.72 -4.27
N LEU A 185 11.92 -1.16 -3.06
CA LEU A 185 11.11 0.03 -2.75
C LEU A 185 11.48 1.27 -3.57
N ALA A 186 12.74 1.36 -4.03
CA ALA A 186 13.21 2.46 -4.86
C ALA A 186 12.69 2.40 -6.32
N GLY A 187 12.28 1.23 -6.79
CA GLY A 187 11.88 0.96 -8.17
C GLY A 187 10.53 0.26 -8.25
N VAL A 188 9.57 0.63 -7.40
CA VAL A 188 8.23 0.04 -7.46
C VAL A 188 7.52 0.55 -8.71
N ASP A 189 7.23 -0.39 -9.61
CA ASP A 189 6.53 -0.20 -10.89
C ASP A 189 5.08 -0.70 -10.84
N GLU A 190 4.75 -1.53 -9.86
CA GLU A 190 3.39 -2.01 -9.61
C GLU A 190 3.15 -2.22 -8.12
N VAL A 191 2.01 -1.71 -7.64
CA VAL A 191 1.47 -2.04 -6.31
C VAL A 191 0.30 -2.97 -6.52
N ALA A 192 0.33 -4.15 -5.90
CA ALA A 192 -0.72 -5.15 -6.04
C ALA A 192 -1.22 -5.65 -4.68
N PHE A 193 -2.53 -5.61 -4.47
CA PHE A 193 -3.21 -6.42 -3.47
C PHE A 193 -3.70 -7.70 -4.16
N THR A 194 -3.21 -8.86 -3.75
CA THR A 194 -3.50 -10.10 -4.46
C THR A 194 -3.60 -11.31 -3.55
N THR A 195 -4.31 -12.34 -4.01
CA THR A 195 -4.31 -13.66 -3.36
C THR A 195 -3.18 -14.56 -3.86
N TYR A 196 -2.43 -14.14 -4.87
CA TYR A 196 -1.27 -14.89 -5.37
C TYR A 196 -0.08 -14.68 -4.41
N VAL A 197 -0.02 -15.51 -3.37
CA VAL A 197 1.13 -15.59 -2.48
C VAL A 197 2.30 -16.24 -3.24
N PRO A 198 3.45 -15.58 -3.39
CA PRO A 198 4.60 -16.17 -4.07
C PRO A 198 5.03 -17.51 -3.46
N GLY A 199 5.36 -18.48 -4.33
CA GLY A 199 5.77 -19.83 -3.92
C GLY A 199 4.62 -20.79 -3.61
N MET A 200 3.37 -20.32 -3.69
CA MET A 200 2.20 -21.13 -3.46
C MET A 200 1.52 -21.53 -4.77
N MET A 201 0.97 -22.74 -4.80
CA MET A 201 0.08 -23.19 -5.87
C MET A 201 -1.37 -23.01 -5.45
N PHE A 202 -2.20 -22.54 -6.38
CA PHE A 202 -3.62 -22.26 -6.13
C PHE A 202 -4.51 -23.15 -7.00
N GLY A 203 -5.69 -23.48 -6.47
CA GLY A 203 -6.75 -24.15 -7.21
C GLY A 203 -7.77 -23.16 -7.75
N TYR A 204 -8.43 -23.52 -8.85
CA TYR A 204 -9.50 -22.72 -9.44
C TYR A 204 -10.62 -22.50 -8.42
N THR A 205 -10.91 -21.24 -8.10
CA THR A 205 -11.76 -20.78 -7.00
C THR A 205 -12.70 -19.71 -7.52
N TYR A 206 -13.97 -19.76 -7.14
CA TYR A 206 -14.89 -18.67 -7.43
C TYR A 206 -14.73 -17.55 -6.39
N PHE A 207 -14.63 -16.32 -6.86
CA PHE A 207 -14.50 -15.12 -6.06
C PHE A 207 -15.67 -14.19 -6.33
N ASP A 208 -16.30 -13.69 -5.26
CA ASP A 208 -17.13 -12.50 -5.25
C ASP A 208 -16.61 -11.60 -4.13
N VAL A 209 -15.76 -10.65 -4.49
CA VAL A 209 -15.02 -9.80 -3.55
C VAL A 209 -15.02 -8.37 -4.05
N ALA A 210 -15.37 -7.44 -3.18
CA ALA A 210 -15.29 -6.00 -3.42
C ALA A 210 -14.15 -5.38 -2.64
N VAL A 211 -13.49 -4.40 -3.24
CA VAL A 211 -12.49 -3.57 -2.57
C VAL A 211 -12.82 -2.10 -2.71
N ASP A 212 -12.46 -1.32 -1.70
CA ASP A 212 -12.69 0.12 -1.62
C ASP A 212 -11.57 0.79 -0.79
N ASN A 213 -11.53 2.12 -0.78
CA ASN A 213 -10.63 2.94 0.04
C ASN A 213 -9.16 2.48 0.01
N ILE A 214 -8.66 2.13 -1.17
CA ILE A 214 -7.24 1.76 -1.33
C ILE A 214 -6.41 2.99 -1.02
N SER A 215 -5.52 2.89 -0.04
CA SER A 215 -4.87 4.06 0.54
C SER A 215 -3.37 3.87 0.73
N ILE A 216 -2.66 4.98 0.66
CA ILE A 216 -1.25 5.10 0.98
C ILE A 216 -1.01 6.37 1.76
N SER A 217 -0.20 6.31 2.82
CA SER A 217 0.12 7.49 3.62
C SER A 217 1.54 7.40 4.18
N PRO A 218 2.30 8.51 4.25
CA PRO A 218 3.57 8.49 4.96
C PRO A 218 3.32 8.30 6.46
N VAL A 219 4.24 7.61 7.13
CA VAL A 219 4.30 7.59 8.59
C VAL A 219 4.92 8.91 9.07
N PRO A 220 4.22 9.73 9.87
CA PRO A 220 4.78 10.98 10.36
C PRO A 220 6.03 10.73 11.20
N GLU A 221 7.11 11.45 10.93
CA GLU A 221 8.31 11.33 11.77
C GLU A 221 8.04 11.89 13.18
N PRO A 222 8.48 11.23 14.26
CA PRO A 222 8.27 11.70 15.62
C PRO A 222 8.78 13.13 15.87
N ALA A 223 9.85 13.52 15.19
CA ALA A 223 10.44 14.86 15.29
C ALA A 223 9.50 15.96 14.76
N GLN A 224 8.65 15.67 13.78
CA GLN A 224 7.70 16.63 13.21
C GLN A 224 6.59 16.96 14.21
N GLY A 225 6.09 15.95 14.93
CA GLY A 225 5.11 16.16 16.02
C GLY A 225 5.70 17.01 17.15
N LEU A 226 6.94 16.76 17.53
CA LEU A 226 7.64 17.55 18.54
C LEU A 226 7.91 19.00 18.08
N LEU A 227 8.30 19.20 16.82
CA LEU A 227 8.50 20.53 16.22
C LEU A 227 7.19 21.32 16.13
N LEU A 228 6.08 20.67 15.78
CA LEU A 228 4.76 21.30 15.77
C LEU A 228 4.34 21.72 17.18
N LEU A 229 4.49 20.83 18.17
CA LEU A 229 4.16 21.12 19.56
C LEU A 229 5.02 22.23 20.15
N THR A 230 6.33 22.22 19.88
CA THR A 230 7.25 23.30 20.31
C THR A 230 6.95 24.62 19.60
N GLY A 231 6.61 24.59 18.31
CA GLY A 231 6.16 25.77 17.55
C GLY A 231 4.88 26.39 18.14
N LEU A 232 3.86 25.56 18.40
CA LEU A 232 2.61 26.00 19.03
C LEU A 232 2.84 26.56 20.44
N ALA A 233 3.68 25.91 21.24
CA ALA A 233 4.06 26.39 22.57
C ALA A 233 4.78 27.76 22.50
N GLY A 234 5.66 27.95 21.52
CA GLY A 234 6.34 29.22 21.27
C GLY A 234 5.39 30.35 20.90
N ILE A 235 4.41 30.09 20.01
CA ILE A 235 3.37 31.05 19.62
C ILE A 235 2.50 31.43 20.83
N ALA A 236 2.07 30.44 21.62
CA ALA A 236 1.27 30.68 22.82
C ALA A 236 2.02 31.54 23.86
N ALA A 237 3.33 31.29 24.06
CA ALA A 237 4.16 32.08 24.95
C ALA A 237 4.33 33.54 24.48
N LEU A 238 4.52 33.75 23.17
CA LEU A 238 4.60 35.08 22.57
C LEU A 238 3.26 35.84 22.66
N ALA A 239 2.14 35.16 22.41
CA ALA A 239 0.81 35.75 22.54
C ALA A 239 0.51 36.17 23.99
N ARG A 240 0.94 35.37 24.98
CA ARG A 240 0.79 35.70 26.41
C ARG A 240 1.62 36.92 26.80
N ARG A 241 2.82 37.06 26.24
CA ARG A 241 3.71 38.20 26.51
C ARG A 241 3.24 39.51 25.91
N ARG A 242 2.39 39.49 24.87
CA ARG A 242 1.81 40.70 24.26
C ARG A 242 0.53 41.20 24.94
N ARG A 243 -0.02 40.43 25.89
CA ARG A 243 -1.20 40.83 26.69
C ARG A 243 -0.85 41.50 28.02
N HIS A 244 0.44 41.58 28.36
CA HIS A 244 0.99 42.31 29.50
C HIS A 244 1.83 43.47 28.97
#